data_AF-A0A7D5W2H4-F1
#
_entry.id   AF-A0A7D5W2H4-F1
#
_cell.length_a   1.000
_cell.length_b   1.000
_cell.length_c   1.000
_cell.angle_alpha   90.00
_cell.angle_beta   90.00
_cell.angle_gamma   90.00
#
_symmetry.space_group_name_H-M   'P 1'
#
loop_
_entity.id
_entity.type
_entity.pdbx_description
1 polymer ?
#
loop_
_entity_poly.entity_id
_entity_poly.type
_entity_poly.pdbx_seq_one_letter_code
_entity_poly.pdbx_strand_id
1 'polypeptide(L)'
;MFWGDEPLPEVPADLLAQAEGRRTDAGDLGDRERSALQRVIAINQRLYRRAWELERKVEELESHGQSMREQIVGLVQLTRRLGYVPSVKQPR
;
A
#
# COMPACT_ATOMS: atom_id res chain seq x y z
N MET A 1 -10.30 -6.90 -8.77
CA MET A 1 -9.34 -5.93 -9.35
C MET A 1 -10.08 -4.64 -9.55
N PHE A 2 -9.63 -3.53 -8.97
CA PHE A 2 -9.51 -2.23 -9.66
C PHE A 2 -9.13 -1.16 -8.63
N TRP A 3 -7.89 -0.69 -8.68
CA TRP A 3 -7.54 0.72 -8.40
C TRP A 3 -6.29 1.01 -9.23
N GLY A 4 -6.49 0.99 -10.55
CA GLY A 4 -5.53 1.52 -11.54
C GLY A 4 -5.74 3.01 -11.83
N ASP A 5 -6.75 3.64 -11.22
CA ASP A 5 -7.18 5.02 -11.51
C ASP A 5 -7.23 5.89 -10.25
N GLU A 6 -6.25 5.77 -9.35
CA GLU A 6 -6.06 6.87 -8.40
C GLU A 6 -5.09 7.85 -9.07
N PRO A 7 -5.58 8.98 -9.63
CA PRO A 7 -4.71 9.91 -10.32
C PRO A 7 -3.59 10.27 -9.36
N LEU A 8 -2.35 10.12 -9.85
CA LEU A 8 -1.21 10.81 -9.26
C LEU A 8 -1.66 12.26 -9.03
N PRO A 9 -1.42 12.86 -7.86
CA PRO A 9 -1.78 14.24 -7.64
C PRO A 9 -1.11 15.07 -8.73
N GLU A 10 -1.89 15.55 -9.69
CA GLU A 10 -1.41 16.43 -10.74
C GLU A 10 -0.74 17.62 -10.04
N VAL A 11 0.50 17.91 -10.41
CA VAL A 11 1.18 19.10 -9.93
C VAL A 11 0.32 20.29 -10.36
N PRO A 12 -0.30 21.04 -9.42
CA PRO A 12 -1.22 22.09 -9.81
C PRO A 12 -0.47 23.15 -10.63
N ALA A 13 -1.10 23.63 -11.71
CA ALA A 13 -0.53 24.65 -12.60
C ALA A 13 -0.12 25.93 -11.84
N ASP A 14 -0.66 26.13 -10.64
CA ASP A 14 -0.38 27.19 -9.67
C ASP A 14 1.04 27.11 -9.04
N LEU A 15 1.69 25.94 -9.03
CA LEU A 15 3.12 25.81 -8.72
C LEU A 15 4.01 26.12 -9.94
N LEU A 16 3.51 25.86 -11.15
CA LEU A 16 4.21 26.24 -12.40
C LEU A 16 4.11 27.75 -12.64
N ALA A 17 2.96 28.36 -12.36
CA ALA A 17 2.73 29.79 -12.42
C ALA A 17 3.60 30.58 -11.41
N GLN A 18 4.03 29.95 -10.31
CA GLN A 18 4.96 30.52 -9.33
C GLN A 18 6.39 30.66 -9.85
N ALA A 19 6.81 29.90 -10.87
CA ALA A 19 8.12 30.09 -11.49
C ALA A 19 8.16 31.33 -12.42
N GLU A 20 6.99 31.76 -12.91
CA GLU A 20 6.89 32.78 -13.96
C GLU A 20 6.28 34.13 -13.49
N GLY A 21 5.52 34.17 -12.40
CA GLY A 21 4.68 35.32 -12.03
C GLY A 21 4.96 36.01 -10.69
N ARG A 22 5.46 37.25 -10.73
CA ARG A 22 5.71 38.21 -9.63
C ARG A 22 4.47 38.67 -8.84
N ARG A 23 4.76 39.18 -7.62
CA ARG A 23 3.99 40.05 -6.68
C ARG A 23 2.86 39.39 -5.87
N THR A 24 3.15 39.12 -4.60
CA THR A 24 2.21 38.61 -3.58
C THR A 24 1.76 39.73 -2.63
N ASP A 25 0.46 39.99 -2.59
CA ASP A 25 -0.18 40.77 -1.53
C ASP A 25 -0.32 39.93 -0.25
N ALA A 26 -0.14 40.54 0.92
CA ALA A 26 -0.02 39.85 2.21
C ALA A 26 -1.26 39.02 2.64
N GLY A 27 -2.46 39.34 2.13
CA GLY A 27 -3.67 38.54 2.39
C GLY A 27 -3.69 37.19 1.67
N ASP A 28 -3.02 37.10 0.53
CA ASP A 28 -2.98 35.91 -0.33
C ASP A 28 -2.09 34.80 0.28
N LEU A 29 -1.07 35.18 1.05
CA LEU A 29 -0.19 34.24 1.76
C LEU A 29 -0.96 33.38 2.78
N GLY A 30 -1.87 33.97 3.56
CA GLY A 30 -2.60 33.25 4.61
C GLY A 30 -3.64 32.26 4.08
N ASP A 31 -4.29 32.58 2.95
CA ASP A 31 -5.22 31.66 2.29
C ASP A 31 -4.47 30.52 1.58
N ARG A 32 -3.28 30.79 1.02
CA ARG A 32 -2.39 29.76 0.44
C ARG A 32 -1.87 28.77 1.47
N GLU A 33 -1.40 29.25 2.61
CA GLU A 33 -0.94 28.39 3.71
C GLU A 33 -2.08 27.50 4.23
N ARG A 34 -3.29 28.07 4.40
CA ARG A 34 -4.47 27.28 4.77
C ARG A 34 -4.81 26.21 3.72
N SER A 35 -4.74 26.54 2.43
CA SER A 35 -4.96 25.59 1.34
C SER A 35 -3.90 24.48 1.30
N ALA A 36 -2.62 24.83 1.50
CA ALA A 36 -1.53 23.86 1.58
C ALA A 36 -1.69 22.91 2.77
N LEU A 37 -2.04 23.44 3.94
CA LEU A 37 -2.31 22.63 5.14
C LEU A 37 -3.49 21.69 4.93
N GLN A 38 -4.59 22.16 4.32
CA GLN A 38 -5.73 21.29 3.99
C GLN A 38 -5.34 20.13 3.07
N ARG A 39 -4.47 20.38 2.07
CA ARG A 39 -3.93 19.32 1.20
C ARG A 39 -3.07 18.33 1.95
N VAL A 40 -2.16 18.80 2.81
CA VAL A 40 -1.32 17.93 3.64
C VAL A 40 -2.19 17.07 4.57
N ILE A 41 -3.22 17.64 5.18
CA ILE A 41 -4.18 16.90 5.99
C ILE A 41 -4.89 15.83 5.18
N ALA A 42 -5.37 16.15 3.97
CA ALA A 42 -6.05 15.20 3.10
C ALA A 42 -5.14 14.03 2.67
N ILE A 43 -3.89 14.34 2.29
CA ILE A 43 -2.87 13.34 1.96
C ILE A 43 -2.59 12.46 3.18
N ASN A 44 -2.40 13.07 4.35
CA ASN A 44 -2.10 12.32 5.58
C ASN A 44 -3.25 11.39 5.98
N GLN A 45 -4.50 11.85 5.89
CA GLN A 45 -5.68 11.01 6.13
C GLN A 45 -5.76 9.82 5.16
N ARG A 46 -5.40 10.02 3.89
CA ARG A 46 -5.34 8.94 2.89
C ARG A 46 -4.20 7.96 3.19
N LEU A 47 -3.04 8.45 3.61
CA LEU A 47 -1.92 7.61 4.03
C LEU A 47 -2.28 6.76 5.25
N TYR A 48 -2.92 7.33 6.27
CA TYR A 48 -3.40 6.57 7.43
C TYR A 48 -4.38 5.47 7.05
N ARG A 49 -5.35 5.77 6.18
CA ARG A 49 -6.28 4.75 5.67
C ARG A 49 -5.54 3.63 4.95
N ARG A 50 -4.57 3.99 4.10
CA ARG A 50 -3.80 3.00 3.35
C ARG A 50 -2.92 2.14 4.24
N ALA A 51 -2.29 2.73 5.25
CA ALA A 51 -1.51 2.00 6.24
C ALA A 51 -2.39 0.97 6.96
N TRP A 52 -3.56 1.39 7.45
CA TRP A 52 -4.52 0.50 8.10
C TRP A 52 -4.99 -0.66 7.19
N GLU A 53 -5.29 -0.38 5.92
CA GLU A 53 -5.65 -1.44 4.95
C GLU A 53 -4.52 -2.44 4.72
N LEU A 54 -3.27 -1.96 4.69
CA LEU A 54 -2.10 -2.81 4.49
C LEU A 54 -1.81 -3.67 5.71
N GLU A 55 -1.89 -3.11 6.92
CA GLU A 55 -1.77 -3.87 8.17
C GLU A 55 -2.78 -5.01 8.20
N ARG A 56 -4.05 -4.73 7.89
CA ARG A 56 -5.10 -5.77 7.85
C ARG A 56 -4.81 -6.86 6.83
N LYS A 57 -4.29 -6.50 5.66
CA LYS A 57 -3.90 -7.48 4.62
C LYS A 57 -2.72 -8.35 5.06
N VAL A 58 -1.77 -7.78 5.80
CA VAL A 58 -0.65 -8.54 6.38
C VAL A 58 -1.18 -9.57 7.37
N GLU A 59 -2.07 -9.17 8.29
CA GLU A 59 -2.70 -10.10 9.25
C GLU A 59 -3.46 -11.23 8.54
N GLU A 60 -4.23 -10.91 7.49
CA GLU A 60 -4.93 -11.90 6.66
C GLU A 60 -3.94 -12.88 6.00
N LEU A 61 -2.83 -12.39 5.45
CA LEU A 61 -1.80 -13.22 4.82
C LEU A 61 -1.05 -14.11 5.81
N GLU A 62 -0.76 -13.60 7.01
CA GLU A 62 -0.12 -14.39 8.07
C GLU A 62 -1.01 -15.55 8.52
N SER A 63 -2.30 -15.30 8.69
CA SER A 63 -3.30 -16.33 9.01
C SER A 63 -3.38 -17.41 7.92
N HIS A 64 -3.46 -17.00 6.65
CA HIS A 64 -3.42 -17.95 5.52
C HIS A 64 -2.11 -18.74 5.46
N GLY A 65 -0.98 -18.08 5.70
CA GLY A 65 0.34 -18.73 5.73
C GLY A 65 0.44 -19.79 6.83
N GLN A 66 -0.11 -19.51 8.01
CA GLN A 66 -0.16 -20.47 9.11
C GLN A 66 -1.04 -21.68 8.76
N SER A 67 -2.23 -21.45 8.21
CA SER A 67 -3.13 -22.52 7.77
C SER A 67 -2.48 -23.40 6.68
N MET A 68 -1.84 -22.79 5.68
CA MET A 68 -1.10 -23.53 4.66
C MET A 68 0.03 -24.37 5.26
N ARG A 69 0.76 -23.83 6.25
CA ARG A 69 1.82 -24.56 6.94
C ARG A 69 1.28 -25.81 7.63
N GLU A 70 0.16 -25.69 8.33
CA GLU A 70 -0.50 -26.82 9.00
C GLU A 70 -0.97 -27.88 8.01
N GLN A 71 -1.55 -27.47 6.88
CA GLN A 71 -1.94 -28.38 5.79
C GLN A 71 -0.73 -29.12 5.21
N ILE A 72 0.38 -28.42 4.93
CA ILE A 72 1.61 -29.04 4.42
C ILE A 72 2.17 -30.05 5.44
N VAL A 73 2.23 -29.69 6.72
CA VAL A 73 2.68 -30.60 7.78
C VAL A 73 1.78 -31.84 7.84
N GLY A 74 0.46 -31.66 7.78
CA GLY A 74 -0.51 -32.76 7.73
C GLY A 74 -0.28 -33.69 6.53
N LEU A 75 -0.08 -33.13 5.34
CA LEU A 75 0.22 -33.90 4.12
C LEU A 75 1.55 -34.66 4.22
N VAL A 76 2.60 -34.04 4.76
CA VAL A 76 3.90 -34.70 4.99
C VAL A 76 3.76 -35.85 5.98
N GLN A 77 2.98 -35.69 7.05
CA GLN A 77 2.73 -36.77 8.00
C GLN A 77 1.95 -37.93 7.36
N LEU A 78 0.93 -37.61 6.55
CA LEU A 78 0.09 -38.60 5.87
C LEU A 78 0.89 -39.39 4.83
N THR A 79 1.71 -38.71 4.02
CA THR A 79 2.59 -39.37 3.03
C THR A 79 3.61 -40.29 3.69
N ARG A 80 4.20 -39.90 4.83
CA ARG A 80 5.06 -40.78 5.64
C ARG A 80 4.32 -42.01 6.15
N ARG A 81 3.09 -41.86 6.65
CA ARG A 81 2.26 -43.00 7.10
C ARG A 81 1.94 -43.98 5.97
N LEU A 82 1.75 -43.47 4.76
CA LEU A 82 1.49 -44.26 3.56
C LEU A 82 2.77 -44.86 2.93
N GLY A 83 3.94 -44.65 3.53
CA GLY A 83 5.21 -45.22 3.05
C GLY A 83 5.80 -44.51 1.83
N TYR A 84 5.31 -43.33 1.45
CA TYR A 84 5.89 -42.54 0.37
C TYR A 84 7.21 -41.93 0.81
N VAL A 85 8.28 -42.23 0.05
CA VAL A 85 9.60 -41.62 0.22
C VAL A 85 9.67 -40.35 -0.63
N PRO A 86 10.09 -39.19 -0.08
CA PRO A 86 10.27 -37.98 -0.86
C PRO A 86 11.26 -38.22 -2.01
N SER A 87 10.78 -38.12 -3.25
CA SER A 87 11.62 -38.18 -4.44
C SER A 87 12.29 -36.82 -4.62
N VAL A 88 13.55 -36.69 -4.21
CA VAL A 88 14.40 -35.54 -4.51
C VAL A 88 14.80 -35.61 -5.99
N LYS A 89 13.85 -35.42 -6.90
CA LYS A 89 14.19 -35.12 -8.30
C LYS A 89 14.51 -33.63 -8.34
N GLN A 90 15.76 -33.29 -8.63
CA GLN A 90 16.11 -31.93 -8.99
C GLN A 90 15.24 -31.49 -10.18
N PRO A 91 14.64 -30.30 -10.14
CA PRO A 91 13.95 -29.76 -11.31
C PRO A 91 14.99 -29.56 -12.43
N ARG A 92 14.63 -30.00 -13.65
CA ARG A 92 15.44 -29.78 -14.86
C ARG A 92 15.35 -28.33 -15.33
#